data_AF-A0A928VEA1-F1
#
_entry.id   AF-A0A928VEA1-F1
#
_cell.length_a   1.000
_cell.length_b   1.000
_cell.length_c   1.000
_cell.angle_alpha   90.00
_cell.angle_beta   90.00
_cell.angle_gamma   90.00
#
_symmetry.space_group_name_H-M   'P 1'
#
loop_
_entity.id
_entity.type
_entity.pdbx_description
1 polymer ?
#
loop_
_entity_poly.entity_id
_entity_poly.type
_entity_poly.pdbx_seq_one_letter_code
_entity_poly.pdbx_strand_id
1 'polypeptide(L)' 'MSILIRLILGLFFVIGGLFSYFGNTSVNPVTGENQRVQLTPRQEIVLGLQSRQQMAARHGGLYPD' A
#
# COMPACT_ATOMS: atom_id res chain seq x y z
N MET A 1 17.78 -5.66 -28.02
CA MET A 1 17.10 -6.52 -27.00
C MET A 1 16.04 -7.34 -27.71
N SER A 2 16.17 -8.66 -27.74
CA SER A 2 15.27 -9.56 -28.48
C SER A 2 13.87 -9.61 -27.86
N ILE A 3 12.83 -9.89 -28.66
CA ILE A 3 11.43 -9.95 -28.22
C ILE A 3 11.21 -10.99 -27.10
N LEU A 4 11.95 -12.10 -27.17
CA LEU A 4 11.93 -13.17 -26.15
C LEU A 4 12.31 -12.65 -24.76
N ILE A 5 13.36 -11.82 -24.67
CA ILE A 5 13.82 -11.24 -23.40
C ILE A 5 12.75 -10.30 -22.81
N ARG A 6 12.04 -9.55 -23.66
CA ARG A 6 10.94 -8.67 -23.21
C ARG A 6 9.76 -9.47 -22.66
N LEU A 7 9.41 -10.60 -23.30
CA LEU A 7 8.35 -11.49 -22.83
C LEU A 7 8.69 -12.15 -21.48
N ILE A 8 9.95 -12.60 -21.31
CA ILE A 8 10.40 -13.19 -20.04
C ILE A 8 10.35 -12.17 -18.90
N LEU A 9 10.81 -10.93 -19.14
CA LEU A 9 10.72 -9.84 -18.16
C LEU A 9 9.26 -9.50 -17.81
N GLY A 10 8.39 -9.38 -18.81
CA GLY A 10 6.97 -9.14 -18.58
C GLY A 10 6.31 -10.24 -17.76
N LEU A 11 6.61 -11.50 -18.07
CA LEU A 11 6.11 -12.65 -17.33
C LEU A 11 6.58 -12.63 -15.86
N PHE A 12 7.83 -12.23 -15.60
CA PHE A 12 8.36 -12.09 -14.25
C PHE A 12 7.57 -11.07 -13.41
N PHE A 13 7.26 -9.90 -13.98
CA PHE A 13 6.44 -8.89 -13.29
C PHE A 13 5.01 -9.37 -13.02
N VAL A 14 4.39 -10.06 -13.98
CA VAL A 14 3.05 -10.63 -13.81
C VAL A 14 3.03 -11.65 -12.68
N ILE A 15 3.98 -12.60 -12.68
CA ILE A 15 4.09 -13.63 -11.64
C ILE A 15 4.33 -12.97 -10.28
N GLY A 16 5.28 -12.03 -10.17
CA GLY A 16 5.56 -11.32 -8.92
C GLY A 16 4.34 -10.55 -8.37
N GLY A 17 3.59 -9.90 -9.26
CA GLY A 17 2.36 -9.19 -8.91
C GLY A 17 1.27 -10.13 -8.39
N LEU A 18 1.06 -11.27 -9.04
CA LEU A 18 0.09 -12.29 -8.57
C LEU A 18 0.45 -12.81 -7.18
N PHE A 19 1.71 -13.22 -6.97
CA PHE A 19 2.17 -13.71 -5.66
C PHE A 19 1.95 -12.69 -4.55
N SER A 20 2.27 -11.42 -4.80
CA SER A 20 2.02 -10.34 -3.85
C SER A 20 0.52 -10.16 -3.58
N TYR A 21 -0.31 -10.14 -4.62
CA TYR A 21 -1.75 -9.94 -4.49
C TYR A 21 -2.45 -11.04 -3.67
N PHE A 22 -2.09 -12.31 -3.88
CA PHE A 22 -2.67 -13.41 -3.12
C PHE A 22 -2.13 -13.49 -1.68
N GLY A 23 -0.86 -13.10 -1.46
CA GLY A 23 -0.22 -13.11 -0.14
C GLY A 23 -0.67 -11.98 0.80
N ASN A 24 -1.17 -10.85 0.28
CA ASN A 24 -1.54 -9.67 1.07
C ASN A 24 -2.94 -9.75 1.71
N THR A 25 -3.37 -10.93 2.17
CA THR A 25 -4.65 -11.09 2.88
C THR A 25 -4.36 -11.16 4.38
N SER A 26 -4.77 -10.14 5.13
CA SER A 26 -4.55 -10.03 6.58
C SER A 26 -5.90 -9.99 7.30
N VAL A 27 -6.02 -10.72 8.41
CA VAL A 27 -7.15 -10.56 9.33
C VAL A 27 -6.93 -9.27 10.11
N ASN A 28 -7.91 -8.37 10.10
CA ASN A 28 -7.86 -7.17 10.92
C ASN A 28 -8.10 -7.56 12.40
N PRO A 29 -7.13 -7.34 13.31
CA PRO A 29 -7.27 -7.73 14.71
C PRO A 29 -8.32 -6.91 15.49
N VAL A 30 -8.75 -5.77 14.95
CA VAL A 30 -9.72 -4.86 15.60
C VAL A 30 -11.15 -5.24 15.23
N THR A 31 -11.40 -5.58 13.96
CA THR A 31 -12.75 -5.88 13.46
C THR A 31 -13.01 -7.37 13.23
N GLY A 32 -11.97 -8.21 13.17
CA GLY A 32 -12.07 -9.64 12.88
C GLY A 32 -12.30 -9.97 11.40
N GLU A 33 -12.37 -8.97 10.53
CA GLU A 33 -12.65 -9.13 9.11
C GLU A 33 -11.39 -9.44 8.29
N ASN A 34 -11.52 -10.22 7.22
CA ASN A 34 -10.45 -10.46 6.24
C ASN A 34 -10.29 -9.21 5.36
N GLN A 35 -9.26 -8.41 5.62
CA GLN A 35 -9.00 -7.19 4.86
C GLN A 35 -7.71 -7.34 4.05
N ARG A 36 -7.82 -7.08 2.75
CA ARG A 36 -6.64 -6.89 1.88
C ARG A 36 -6.11 -5.48 2.08
N VAL A 37 -5.30 -5.32 3.12
CA VAL A 37 -4.60 -4.05 3.37
C VAL A 37 -3.30 -4.09 2.58
N GLN A 38 -3.13 -3.12 1.67
CA GLN A 38 -1.90 -3.00 0.88
C GLN A 38 -0.72 -2.45 1.69
N LEU A 39 -1.01 -1.82 2.83
CA LEU A 39 -0.05 -1.21 3.73
C LEU A 39 0.01 -2.01 5.03
N THR A 40 1.23 -2.26 5.51
CA THR A 40 1.43 -2.75 6.88
C THR A 40 1.07 -1.65 7.88
N PRO A 41 0.71 -1.99 9.14
CA PRO A 41 0.40 -0.98 10.16
C PRO A 41 1.52 0.06 10.34
N ARG A 42 2.79 -0.37 10.23
CA ARG A 42 3.93 0.53 10.32
C ARG A 42 4.01 1.52 9.15
N GLN A 43 3.73 1.05 7.93
CA GLN A 43 3.71 1.93 6.75
C GLN A 43 2.56 2.94 6.82
N GLU A 44 1.40 2.53 7.33
CA GLU A 44 0.26 3.41 7.55
C GLU A 44 0.59 4.52 8.57
N ILE A 45 1.27 4.18 9.68
CA ILE A 45 1.76 5.17 10.65
C ILE A 45 2.72 6.16 9.99
N VAL A 46 3.67 5.67 9.17
CA VAL A 46 4.62 6.54 8.46
C VAL A 46 3.89 7.45 7.48
N LEU A 47 2.94 6.92 6.71
CA LEU A 47 2.11 7.69 5.79
C LEU A 47 1.34 8.79 6.55
N GLY A 48 0.69 8.46 7.66
CA GLY A 48 0.00 9.43 8.51
C GLY A 48 0.93 10.52 9.04
N LEU A 49 2.13 10.12 9.49
CA LEU A 49 3.16 11.06 9.95
C LEU A 49 3.62 12.01 8.83
N GLN A 50 3.81 11.52 7.61
CA GLN A 50 4.18 12.35 6.45
C GLN A 50 3.03 13.27 6.02
N SER A 51 1.79 12.78 6.11
CA SER A 51 0.60 13.50 5.64
C SER A 51 0.11 14.57 6.63
N ARG A 52 0.61 14.58 7.87
CA ARG A 52 0.09 15.43 8.96
C ARG A 52 -0.03 16.91 8.60
N GLN A 53 0.98 17.48 7.93
CA GLN A 53 1.00 18.90 7.58
C GLN A 53 -0.03 19.22 6.48
N GLN A 54 -0.12 18.36 5.48
CA GLN A 54 -1.08 18.51 4.40
C GLN A 54 -2.52 18.37 4.91
N MET A 55 -2.75 17.43 5.83
CA MET A 55 -4.06 17.26 6.49
C MET A 55 -4.40 18.48 7.35
N ALA A 56 -3.45 19.00 8.13
CA ALA A 56 -3.65 20.22 8.91
C ALA A 56 -4.00 21.42 8.04
N ALA A 57 -3.28 21.64 6.93
CA ALA A 57 -3.55 22.74 6.01
C ALA A 57 -4.94 22.66 5.35
N ARG A 58 -5.46 21.45 5.10
CA ARG A 58 -6.77 21.24 4.44
C ARG A 58 -7.95 21.25 5.40
N HIS A 59 -7.74 20.88 6.66
CA HIS A 59 -8.82 20.65 7.63
C HIS A 59 -8.75 21.58 8.86
N GLY A 60 -8.02 22.68 8.77
CA GLY A 60 -7.95 23.71 9.84
C GLY A 60 -6.92 23.42 10.93
N GLY A 61 -6.20 22.31 10.86
CA GLY A 61 -5.13 21.96 11.79
C GLY A 61 -5.62 21.75 13.23
N LEU A 62 -4.68 21.59 14.16
CA LEU A 62 -5.01 21.46 15.59
C LEU A 62 -5.43 22.80 16.22
N TYR A 63 -4.98 23.91 15.63
CA TYR A 63 -5.28 25.27 16.05
C TYR A 63 -5.88 26.03 14.87
N PRO A 64 -7.19 25.89 14.64
CA PRO A 64 -7.91 26.74 13.70
C PRO A 64 -8.07 28.12 14.35
N ASP A 65 -7.49 29.14 13.72
CA ASP A 65 -7.73 30.55 14.05
C ASP A 65 -9.10 31.02 13.52
#